data_AF-A0A8T0EV63-F1
#
_entry.id   AF-A0A8T0EV63-F1
#
_cell.length_a   1.000
_cell.length_b   1.000
_cell.length_c   1.000
_cell.angle_alpha   90.00
_cell.angle_beta   90.00
_cell.angle_gamma   90.00
#
_symmetry.space_group_name_H-M   'P 1'
#
loop_
_entity.id
_entity.type
_entity.pdbx_description
1 polymer ?
#
loop_
_entity_poly.entity_id
_entity_poly.type
_entity_poly.pdbx_seq_one_letter_code
_entity_poly.pdbx_strand_id
1 'polypeptide(L)'
;MNWRKGMKIVVKRSVVTGVPEILEAHRLSKVLRVSVFLFCISGFLFYTISFLMVYWEYPTVMDVVVDYPEKIEIPAVTICDYNGHADPFTSKCNASTYGLLKNIALQYKFVTLAQIPAVIPYALPNMTRTEFREMGVQSENLIVSCRLRHPAGSYRIFVTLKVKTETVDTFYTSTPSAIQISVHNSRVTMNPFKKGISLKPCYNYNLFISKTMNELLPYPYTTNCTDYIGLWKARGGYGPLSRT
;
A
#
# COMPACT_ATOMS: atom_id res chain seq x y z
N MET A 1 -63.62 -9.96 32.50
CA MET A 1 -62.32 -10.65 32.73
C MET A 1 -61.39 -9.73 33.50
N ASN A 2 -60.98 -10.10 34.72
CA ASN A 2 -60.39 -9.16 35.68
C ASN A 2 -58.86 -9.09 35.53
N TRP A 3 -58.38 -8.22 34.63
CA TRP A 3 -56.97 -8.06 34.22
C TRP A 3 -55.97 -7.99 35.39
N ARG A 4 -56.37 -7.42 36.53
CA ARG A 4 -55.51 -7.31 37.73
C ARG A 4 -55.14 -8.66 38.35
N LYS A 5 -56.01 -9.68 38.25
CA LYS A 5 -55.72 -11.03 38.78
C LYS A 5 -54.74 -11.78 37.87
N GLY A 6 -54.92 -11.68 36.55
CA GLY A 6 -54.01 -12.27 35.57
C GLY A 6 -52.58 -11.71 35.67
N MET A 7 -52.45 -10.39 35.79
CA MET A 7 -51.14 -9.72 35.86
C MET A 7 -50.35 -10.11 37.11
N LYS A 8 -50.99 -10.28 38.27
CA LYS A 8 -50.32 -10.75 39.50
C LYS A 8 -49.75 -12.17 39.35
N ILE A 9 -50.46 -13.05 38.64
CA ILE A 9 -50.02 -14.43 38.42
C ILE A 9 -48.79 -14.46 37.51
N VAL A 10 -48.79 -13.66 36.44
CA VAL A 10 -47.67 -13.57 35.50
C VAL A 10 -46.43 -12.98 36.17
N VAL A 11 -46.58 -11.87 36.90
CA VAL A 11 -45.45 -11.18 37.55
C VAL A 11 -44.83 -12.02 38.67
N LYS A 12 -45.62 -12.81 39.40
CA LYS A 12 -45.12 -13.72 40.43
C LYS A 12 -44.33 -14.91 39.86
N ARG A 13 -44.51 -15.22 38.57
CA ARG A 13 -43.74 -16.23 37.82
C ARG A 13 -42.62 -15.62 36.96
N SER A 14 -42.31 -14.34 37.17
CA SER A 14 -41.22 -13.69 36.43
C SER A 14 -39.87 -14.31 36.79
N VAL A 15 -39.03 -14.50 35.78
CA VAL A 15 -37.63 -14.97 35.93
C VAL A 15 -36.75 -13.86 36.53
N VAL A 16 -37.24 -12.62 36.57
CA VAL A 16 -36.54 -11.48 37.17
C VAL A 16 -36.60 -11.62 38.70
N THR A 17 -35.50 -12.07 39.30
CA THR A 17 -35.39 -12.44 40.72
C THR A 17 -35.88 -11.39 41.71
N GLY A 18 -35.72 -10.09 41.41
CA GLY A 18 -36.20 -9.02 42.29
C GLY A 18 -37.71 -8.76 42.26
N VAL A 19 -38.42 -9.19 41.22
CA VAL A 19 -39.82 -8.82 40.97
C VAL A 19 -40.83 -9.57 41.88
N PRO A 20 -40.71 -10.89 42.09
CA PRO A 20 -41.56 -11.61 43.05
C PRO A 20 -41.41 -11.08 44.49
N GLU A 21 -40.18 -10.75 44.92
CA GLU A 21 -39.87 -10.29 46.27
C GLU A 21 -40.39 -8.87 46.57
N ILE A 22 -40.54 -8.03 45.54
CA ILE A 22 -41.13 -6.69 45.64
C ILE A 22 -42.64 -6.79 45.86
N LEU A 23 -43.32 -7.75 45.23
CA LEU A 23 -44.77 -7.90 45.34
C LEU A 23 -45.22 -8.25 46.77
N GLU A 24 -44.46 -9.10 47.46
CA GLU A 24 -44.76 -9.60 48.80
C GLU A 24 -44.31 -8.66 49.94
N ALA A 25 -43.53 -7.61 49.63
CA ALA A 25 -42.99 -6.69 50.62
C ALA A 25 -44.02 -5.71 51.22
N HIS A 26 -43.80 -5.33 52.48
CA HIS A 26 -44.55 -4.32 53.23
C HIS A 26 -44.27 -2.88 52.74
N ARG A 27 -45.13 -1.91 53.07
CA ARG A 27 -45.15 -0.57 52.44
C ARG A 27 -43.77 0.14 52.34
N LEU A 28 -42.97 0.11 53.41
CA LEU A 28 -41.66 0.79 53.45
C LEU A 28 -40.54 0.00 52.74
N SER A 29 -40.47 -1.31 52.99
CA SER A 29 -39.50 -2.20 52.34
C SER A 29 -39.78 -2.38 50.85
N LYS A 30 -41.04 -2.25 50.44
CA LYS A 30 -41.46 -2.20 49.03
C LYS A 30 -40.86 -0.99 48.32
N VAL A 31 -40.91 0.21 48.93
CA VAL A 31 -40.33 1.42 48.33
C VAL A 31 -38.80 1.28 48.21
N LEU A 32 -38.13 0.79 49.25
CA LEU A 32 -36.68 0.57 49.22
C LEU A 32 -36.28 -0.46 48.16
N ARG A 33 -36.95 -1.62 48.10
CA ARG A 33 -36.67 -2.67 47.10
C ARG A 33 -36.96 -2.21 45.67
N VAL A 34 -38.03 -1.45 45.45
CA VAL A 34 -38.32 -0.84 44.14
C VAL A 34 -37.23 0.16 43.76
N SER A 35 -36.78 1.00 44.70
CA SER A 35 -35.70 1.97 44.45
C SER A 35 -34.39 1.28 44.06
N VAL A 36 -33.98 0.27 44.83
CA VAL A 36 -32.78 -0.55 44.53
C VAL A 36 -32.93 -1.24 43.17
N PHE A 37 -34.10 -1.82 42.88
CA PHE A 37 -34.36 -2.47 41.59
C PHE A 37 -34.28 -1.51 40.41
N LEU A 38 -34.85 -0.30 40.54
CA LEU A 38 -34.76 0.74 39.51
C LEU A 38 -33.32 1.23 39.32
N PHE A 39 -32.55 1.38 40.40
CA PHE A 39 -31.13 1.73 40.36
C PHE A 39 -30.29 0.64 39.68
N CYS A 40 -30.57 -0.64 39.95
CA CYS A 40 -29.92 -1.75 39.27
C CYS A 40 -30.26 -1.78 37.77
N ILE A 41 -31.52 -1.55 37.39
CA ILE A 41 -31.92 -1.47 35.98
C ILE A 41 -31.27 -0.29 35.27
N SER A 42 -31.26 0.90 35.89
CA SER A 42 -30.64 2.08 35.28
C SER A 42 -29.14 1.89 35.09
N GLY A 43 -28.44 1.34 36.09
CA GLY A 43 -27.02 0.99 35.99
C GLY A 43 -26.76 -0.03 34.86
N PHE A 44 -27.58 -1.09 34.78
CA PHE A 44 -27.50 -2.08 33.71
C PHE A 44 -27.70 -1.45 32.32
N LEU A 45 -28.72 -0.61 32.15
CA LEU A 45 -29.00 0.07 30.89
C LEU A 45 -27.87 1.03 30.51
N PHE A 46 -27.31 1.77 31.47
CA PHE A 46 -26.18 2.68 31.24
C PHE A 46 -24.95 1.91 30.72
N TYR A 47 -24.57 0.81 31.38
CA TYR A 47 -23.45 -0.01 30.93
C TYR A 47 -23.72 -0.68 29.59
N THR A 48 -24.93 -1.19 29.38
CA THR A 48 -25.34 -1.83 28.12
C THR A 48 -25.27 -0.84 26.97
N ILE A 49 -25.83 0.37 27.13
CA ILE A 49 -25.75 1.43 26.11
C ILE A 49 -24.29 1.81 25.85
N SER A 50 -23.48 1.99 26.88
CA SER A 50 -22.06 2.33 26.72
C SER A 50 -21.29 1.27 25.94
N PHE A 51 -21.55 -0.02 26.21
CA PHE A 51 -20.98 -1.12 25.46
C PHE A 51 -21.48 -1.16 24.01
N LEU A 52 -22.79 -0.94 23.79
CA LEU A 52 -23.35 -0.84 22.45
C LEU A 52 -22.77 0.32 21.65
N MET A 53 -22.47 1.46 22.28
CA MET A 53 -21.80 2.59 21.61
C MET A 53 -20.42 2.16 21.08
N VAL A 54 -19.60 1.50 21.90
CA VAL A 54 -18.28 0.99 21.47
C VAL A 54 -18.43 -0.08 20.39
N TYR A 55 -19.43 -0.95 20.50
CA TYR A 55 -19.71 -1.97 19.49
C TYR A 55 -20.08 -1.35 18.13
N TRP A 56 -20.94 -0.33 18.12
CA TRP A 56 -21.35 0.36 16.89
C TRP A 56 -20.31 1.36 16.34
N GLU A 57 -19.25 1.65 17.08
CA GLU A 57 -18.10 2.40 16.58
C GLU A 57 -17.20 1.54 15.68
N TYR A 58 -17.35 0.21 15.71
CA TYR A 58 -16.52 -0.75 14.96
C TYR A 58 -15.00 -0.53 15.11
N PRO A 59 -14.47 -0.43 16.35
CA PRO A 59 -13.03 -0.25 16.55
C PRO A 59 -12.27 -1.49 16.07
N THR A 60 -11.08 -1.26 15.49
CA THR A 60 -10.19 -2.32 15.01
C THR A 60 -8.90 -2.35 15.82
N VAL A 61 -8.43 -3.55 16.17
CA VAL A 61 -7.10 -3.77 16.75
C VAL A 61 -6.17 -4.34 15.68
N MET A 62 -4.91 -3.92 15.71
CA MET A 62 -3.87 -4.44 14.81
C MET A 62 -3.12 -5.57 15.51
N ASP A 63 -3.07 -6.73 14.85
CA ASP A 63 -2.23 -7.84 15.26
C ASP A 63 -1.01 -7.96 14.33
N VAL A 64 0.16 -8.26 14.90
CA VAL A 64 1.43 -8.32 14.16
C VAL A 64 2.01 -9.72 14.32
N VAL A 65 1.89 -10.51 13.26
CA VAL A 65 2.38 -11.89 13.21
C VAL A 65 3.61 -11.94 12.30
N VAL A 66 4.65 -12.66 12.74
CA VAL A 66 5.87 -12.89 11.95
C VAL A 66 5.92 -14.35 11.53
N ASP A 67 5.71 -14.59 10.24
CA ASP A 67 5.71 -15.93 9.65
C ASP A 67 6.98 -16.21 8.83
N TYR A 68 7.42 -17.47 8.87
CA TYR A 68 8.53 -17.99 8.06
C TYR A 68 8.01 -19.08 7.12
N PRO A 69 7.33 -18.71 6.02
CA PRO A 69 6.72 -19.70 5.14
C PRO A 69 7.79 -20.49 4.37
N GLU A 70 7.49 -21.76 4.08
CA GLU A 70 8.36 -22.62 3.27
C GLU A 70 8.54 -22.08 1.84
N LYS A 71 7.53 -21.37 1.33
CA LYS A 71 7.52 -20.77 -0.01
C LYS A 71 7.18 -19.29 0.09
N ILE A 72 7.99 -18.46 -0.57
CA ILE A 72 7.75 -17.03 -0.69
C ILE A 72 7.76 -16.60 -2.15
N GLU A 73 6.78 -15.78 -2.53
CA GLU A 73 6.74 -15.18 -3.87
C GLU A 73 7.89 -14.16 -4.00
N ILE A 74 8.70 -14.32 -5.05
CA ILE A 74 9.84 -13.43 -5.32
C ILE A 74 9.30 -12.03 -5.67
N PRO A 75 9.81 -10.95 -5.06
CA PRO A 75 9.37 -9.60 -5.40
C PRO A 75 9.85 -9.20 -6.80
N ALA A 76 9.16 -8.24 -7.40
CA ALA A 76 9.68 -7.56 -8.58
C ALA A 76 10.69 -6.50 -8.17
N VAL A 77 11.74 -6.35 -8.99
CA VAL A 77 12.76 -5.34 -8.84
C VAL A 77 12.74 -4.49 -10.10
N THR A 78 12.38 -3.22 -9.95
CA THR A 78 12.41 -2.24 -11.05
C THR A 78 13.65 -1.39 -10.93
N ILE A 79 14.39 -1.25 -12.03
CA ILE A 79 15.68 -0.57 -12.10
C ILE A 79 15.64 0.43 -13.24
N CYS A 80 16.04 1.65 -12.97
CA CYS A 80 16.18 2.69 -13.96
C CYS A 80 17.54 3.36 -13.82
N ASP A 81 18.18 3.64 -14.94
CA ASP A 81 19.29 4.57 -14.97
C ASP A 81 18.77 5.99 -14.70
N TYR A 82 19.48 6.75 -13.88
CA TYR A 82 19.07 8.10 -13.52
C TYR A 82 19.10 9.06 -14.71
N ASN A 83 19.99 8.82 -15.68
CA ASN A 83 20.14 9.67 -16.86
C ASN A 83 19.05 9.44 -17.90
N GLY A 84 18.29 8.34 -17.81
CA GLY A 84 17.08 8.07 -18.61
C GLY A 84 17.30 7.80 -20.11
N HIS A 85 18.42 8.25 -20.66
CA HIS A 85 18.76 8.16 -22.08
C HIS A 85 20.21 7.72 -22.25
N ALA A 86 20.44 6.75 -23.13
CA ALA A 86 21.76 6.57 -23.71
C ALA A 86 21.93 7.70 -24.73
N ASP A 87 23.09 8.34 -24.77
CA ASP A 87 23.41 9.36 -25.77
C ASP A 87 22.97 8.89 -27.17
N PRO A 88 21.91 9.47 -27.76
CA PRO A 88 21.42 9.03 -29.05
C PRO A 88 22.31 9.52 -30.21
N PHE A 89 23.41 10.24 -29.91
CA PHE A 89 24.08 11.10 -30.88
C PHE A 89 25.19 10.48 -31.73
N THR A 90 25.51 9.20 -31.61
CA THR A 90 26.56 8.60 -32.47
C THR A 90 26.06 7.83 -33.69
N SER A 91 24.76 7.54 -33.86
CA SER A 91 24.35 6.81 -35.09
C SER A 91 22.93 6.96 -35.65
N LYS A 92 21.93 7.53 -34.94
CA LYS A 92 20.52 7.38 -35.37
C LYS A 92 19.67 8.65 -35.55
N CYS A 93 20.05 9.80 -35.00
CA CYS A 93 19.27 11.04 -35.18
C CYS A 93 19.76 11.85 -36.39
N ASN A 94 18.85 12.19 -37.31
CA ASN A 94 19.14 13.10 -38.42
C ASN A 94 19.42 14.52 -37.87
N ALA A 95 20.38 15.23 -38.47
CA ALA A 95 20.90 16.51 -37.95
C ALA A 95 19.84 17.63 -37.79
N SER A 96 18.69 17.52 -38.45
CA SER A 96 17.56 18.46 -38.34
C SER A 96 16.84 18.38 -36.98
N THR A 97 16.74 17.19 -36.39
CA THR A 97 16.10 16.97 -35.08
C THR A 97 16.99 17.46 -33.93
N TYR A 98 18.32 17.47 -34.13
CA TYR A 98 19.31 18.06 -33.21
C TYR A 98 19.06 19.55 -32.98
N GLY A 99 18.86 20.30 -34.08
CA GLY A 99 18.54 21.72 -34.03
C GLY A 99 17.28 21.97 -33.21
N LEU A 100 16.24 21.15 -33.41
CA LEU A 100 14.97 21.27 -32.69
C LEU A 100 15.11 21.00 -31.19
N LEU A 101 15.76 19.90 -30.77
CA LEU A 101 15.92 19.55 -29.35
C LEU A 101 16.83 20.51 -28.58
N LYS A 102 17.93 20.94 -29.22
CA LYS A 102 18.83 21.96 -28.66
C LYS A 102 18.12 23.31 -28.57
N ASN A 103 17.36 23.69 -29.59
CA ASN A 103 16.57 24.92 -29.57
C ASN A 103 15.44 24.85 -28.56
N ILE A 104 14.76 23.72 -28.36
CA ILE A 104 13.76 23.51 -27.31
C ILE A 104 14.42 23.67 -25.92
N ALA A 105 15.54 23.00 -25.67
CA ALA A 105 16.28 23.12 -24.41
C ALA A 105 16.73 24.57 -24.12
N LEU A 106 17.14 25.30 -25.17
CA LEU A 106 17.52 26.72 -25.08
C LEU A 106 16.30 27.65 -24.96
N GLN A 107 15.19 27.35 -25.64
CA GLN A 107 13.96 28.14 -25.71
C GLN A 107 13.20 28.09 -24.38
N TYR A 108 13.25 26.97 -23.65
CA TYR A 108 12.68 26.85 -22.31
C TYR A 108 13.58 27.43 -21.20
N LYS A 109 14.70 28.11 -21.54
CA LYS A 109 15.56 28.83 -20.57
C LYS A 109 15.94 27.96 -19.34
N PHE A 110 16.33 26.70 -19.55
CA PHE A 110 17.01 25.93 -18.51
C PHE A 110 18.45 26.46 -18.36
N VAL A 111 18.59 27.65 -17.74
CA VAL A 111 19.82 28.44 -17.63
C VAL A 111 20.84 27.85 -16.64
N THR A 112 20.48 26.78 -15.93
CA THR A 112 21.46 25.94 -15.25
C THR A 112 21.24 24.50 -15.68
N LEU A 113 22.24 23.92 -16.34
CA LEU A 113 22.27 22.51 -16.76
C LEU A 113 21.98 21.53 -15.62
N ALA A 114 21.98 21.96 -14.35
CA ALA A 114 21.87 21.12 -13.15
C ALA A 114 20.49 20.51 -12.86
N GLN A 115 19.40 20.95 -13.50
CA GLN A 115 18.04 20.53 -13.11
C GLN A 115 17.09 20.38 -14.31
N ILE A 116 17.45 19.57 -15.29
CA ILE A 116 16.48 19.13 -16.31
C ILE A 116 15.89 17.80 -15.84
N PRO A 117 14.59 17.70 -15.55
CA PRO A 117 13.96 16.42 -15.23
C PRO A 117 14.04 15.50 -16.45
N ALA A 118 14.15 14.18 -16.22
CA ALA A 118 14.10 13.17 -17.27
C ALA A 118 12.96 13.51 -18.26
N VAL A 119 13.31 13.68 -19.55
CA VAL A 119 12.36 14.13 -20.57
C VAL A 119 11.30 13.05 -20.73
N ILE A 120 10.06 13.36 -20.34
CA ILE A 120 8.93 12.47 -20.55
C ILE A 120 8.52 12.48 -22.03
N PRO A 121 8.03 11.35 -22.60
CA PRO A 121 7.68 11.26 -24.02
C PRO A 121 6.76 12.39 -24.51
N TYR A 122 5.85 12.85 -23.65
CA TYR A 122 4.87 13.89 -23.96
C TYR A 122 5.48 15.30 -24.13
N ALA A 123 6.71 15.51 -23.67
CA ALA A 123 7.43 16.78 -23.83
C ALA A 123 8.13 16.89 -25.20
N LEU A 124 8.16 15.81 -25.99
CA LEU A 124 8.76 15.76 -27.32
C LEU A 124 7.65 15.64 -28.37
N PRO A 125 7.07 16.76 -28.85
CA PRO A 125 6.07 16.70 -29.89
C PRO A 125 6.67 16.05 -31.14
N ASN A 126 5.89 15.17 -31.78
CA ASN A 126 6.23 14.48 -33.03
C ASN A 126 7.18 13.26 -32.93
N MET A 127 7.45 12.74 -31.73
CA MET A 127 8.21 11.50 -31.55
C MET A 127 7.28 10.31 -31.26
N THR A 128 7.49 9.20 -31.95
CA THR A 128 6.78 7.95 -31.70
C THR A 128 7.28 7.27 -30.41
N ARG A 129 6.42 6.45 -29.80
CA ARG A 129 6.78 5.68 -28.60
C ARG A 129 7.95 4.71 -28.85
N THR A 130 8.11 4.24 -30.08
CA THR A 130 9.23 3.37 -30.49
C THR A 130 10.55 4.13 -30.54
N GLU A 131 10.56 5.32 -31.14
CA GLU A 131 11.77 6.17 -31.18
C GLU A 131 12.21 6.57 -29.77
N PHE A 132 11.26 6.91 -28.89
CA PHE A 132 11.58 7.20 -27.49
C PHE A 132 12.18 5.99 -26.75
N ARG A 133 11.73 4.76 -27.05
CA ARG A 133 12.29 3.54 -26.46
C ARG A 133 13.71 3.26 -26.95
N GLU A 134 14.02 3.61 -28.19
CA GLU A 134 15.37 3.44 -28.75
C GLU A 134 16.38 4.42 -28.14
N MET A 135 15.93 5.61 -27.71
CA MET A 135 16.76 6.58 -26.99
C MET A 135 17.07 6.18 -25.54
N GLY A 136 16.31 5.25 -24.97
CA GLY A 136 16.54 4.76 -23.61
C GLY A 136 17.78 3.88 -23.52
N VAL A 137 18.39 3.82 -22.33
CA VAL A 137 19.42 2.81 -22.06
C VAL A 137 18.81 1.43 -22.20
N GLN A 138 19.37 0.61 -23.09
CA GLN A 138 18.90 -0.75 -23.32
C GLN A 138 19.29 -1.66 -22.15
N SER A 139 18.37 -2.54 -21.74
CA SER A 139 18.57 -3.41 -20.56
C SER A 139 19.78 -4.33 -20.68
N GLU A 140 20.14 -4.72 -21.91
CA GLU A 140 21.31 -5.57 -22.20
C GLU A 140 22.64 -4.85 -21.92
N ASN A 141 22.67 -3.53 -22.08
CA ASN A 141 23.83 -2.70 -21.79
C ASN A 141 23.88 -2.31 -20.30
N LEU A 142 22.71 -2.18 -19.67
CA LEU A 142 22.57 -1.83 -18.26
C LEU A 142 22.90 -3.02 -17.34
N ILE A 143 22.35 -4.20 -17.62
CA ILE A 143 22.48 -5.39 -16.75
C ILE A 143 23.60 -6.29 -17.26
N VAL A 144 24.76 -6.22 -16.61
CA VAL A 144 25.95 -7.02 -16.96
C VAL A 144 25.80 -8.48 -16.52
N SER A 145 25.24 -8.70 -15.32
CA SER A 145 25.00 -10.06 -14.85
C SER A 145 23.87 -10.09 -13.83
N CYS A 146 23.01 -11.09 -13.94
CA CYS A 146 22.01 -11.43 -12.94
C CYS A 146 22.21 -12.89 -12.53
N ARG A 147 22.40 -13.14 -11.23
CA ARG A 147 22.52 -14.49 -10.68
C ARG A 147 21.53 -14.67 -9.54
N LEU A 148 20.66 -15.65 -9.68
CA LEU A 148 19.79 -16.11 -8.60
C LEU A 148 20.40 -17.37 -8.00
N ARG A 149 20.59 -17.38 -6.69
CA ARG A 149 21.07 -18.54 -5.92
C ARG A 149 20.07 -18.88 -4.83
N HIS A 150 19.65 -20.14 -4.81
CA HIS A 150 18.84 -20.70 -3.74
C HIS A 150 19.56 -21.94 -3.19
N PRO A 151 20.27 -21.82 -2.05
CA PRO A 151 20.95 -22.96 -1.45
C PRO A 151 19.95 -24.01 -0.97
N ALA A 152 20.23 -25.28 -1.23
CA ALA A 152 19.41 -26.38 -0.72
C ALA A 152 19.35 -26.33 0.82
N GLY A 153 18.14 -26.43 1.38
CA GLY A 153 17.90 -26.35 2.83
C GLY A 153 17.94 -24.94 3.42
N SER A 154 18.03 -23.88 2.60
CA SER A 154 17.97 -22.49 3.06
C SER A 154 16.67 -21.81 2.64
N TYR A 155 16.06 -21.06 3.56
CA TYR A 155 14.93 -20.16 3.28
C TYR A 155 15.37 -18.83 2.63
N ARG A 156 16.67 -18.61 2.48
CA ARG A 156 17.22 -17.38 1.90
C ARG A 156 17.50 -17.54 0.42
N ILE A 157 16.92 -16.65 -0.37
CA ILE A 157 17.22 -16.48 -1.80
C ILE A 157 18.18 -15.31 -1.95
N PHE A 158 19.26 -15.52 -2.69
CA PHE A 158 20.24 -14.48 -3.00
C PHE A 158 20.11 -14.08 -4.46
N VAL A 159 19.87 -12.79 -4.70
CA VAL A 159 19.90 -12.20 -6.04
C VAL A 159 21.11 -11.28 -6.11
N THR A 160 22.05 -11.60 -6.99
CA THR A 160 23.21 -10.76 -7.27
C THR A 160 23.03 -10.13 -8.63
N LEU A 161 22.94 -8.80 -8.64
CA LEU A 161 22.84 -8.01 -9.84
C LEU A 161 24.09 -7.15 -10.00
N LYS A 162 24.71 -7.20 -11.18
CA LYS A 162 25.75 -6.26 -11.60
C LYS A 162 25.19 -5.38 -12.69
N VAL A 163 25.24 -4.08 -12.44
CA VAL A 163 24.72 -3.06 -13.34
C VAL A 163 25.89 -2.18 -13.80
N LYS A 164 25.94 -1.85 -15.08
CA LYS A 164 26.89 -0.90 -15.66
C LYS A 164 26.16 0.41 -15.90
N THR A 165 26.65 1.49 -15.31
CA THR A 165 26.27 2.85 -15.68
C THR A 165 27.30 3.40 -16.67
N GLU A 166 26.86 3.83 -17.84
CA GLU A 166 27.74 4.52 -18.80
C GLU A 166 27.85 6.00 -18.41
N THR A 167 29.07 6.52 -18.27
CA THR A 167 29.31 7.94 -17.94
C THR A 167 29.63 8.78 -19.17
N VAL A 168 29.93 8.14 -20.30
CA VAL A 168 30.32 8.81 -21.55
C VAL A 168 29.09 9.23 -22.37
N ASP A 169 27.97 8.52 -22.17
CA ASP A 169 26.74 8.68 -22.95
C ASP A 169 25.66 9.47 -22.19
N THR A 170 26.03 10.41 -21.31
CA THR A 170 25.04 11.20 -20.55
C THR A 170 24.69 12.49 -21.28
N PHE A 171 23.43 12.61 -21.68
CA PHE A 171 22.92 13.83 -22.33
C PHE A 171 23.04 15.08 -21.43
N TYR A 172 22.98 14.87 -20.11
CA TYR A 172 23.18 15.92 -19.11
C TYR A 172 24.53 15.71 -18.42
N THR A 173 25.46 16.63 -18.60
CA THR A 173 26.80 16.59 -17.97
C THR A 173 26.76 16.86 -16.46
N SER A 174 25.62 17.31 -15.96
CA SER A 174 25.36 17.69 -14.57
C SER A 174 24.59 16.64 -13.76
N THR A 175 24.04 15.61 -14.41
CA THR A 175 23.27 14.58 -13.71
C THR A 175 24.22 13.58 -13.06
N PRO A 176 24.03 13.26 -11.77
CA PRO A 176 24.84 12.26 -11.11
C PRO A 176 24.60 10.90 -11.76
N SER A 177 25.68 10.19 -12.10
CA SER A 177 25.60 8.78 -12.46
C SER A 177 25.07 8.02 -11.25
N ALA A 178 23.85 7.48 -11.37
CA ALA A 178 23.18 6.76 -10.30
C ALA A 178 22.15 5.79 -10.88
N ILE A 179 21.86 4.74 -10.13
CA ILE A 179 20.80 3.79 -10.46
C ILE A 179 19.66 3.97 -9.46
N GLN A 180 18.44 4.14 -9.97
CA GLN A 180 17.23 4.11 -9.17
C GLN A 180 16.70 2.68 -9.14
N ILE A 181 16.52 2.14 -7.94
CA ILE A 181 16.00 0.78 -7.74
C ILE A 181 14.78 0.82 -6.81
N SER A 182 13.76 0.05 -7.13
CA SER A 182 12.63 -0.19 -6.23
C SER A 182 12.30 -1.68 -6.18
N VAL A 183 12.05 -2.18 -4.97
CA VAL A 183 11.58 -3.54 -4.73
C VAL A 183 10.11 -3.46 -4.38
N HIS A 184 9.29 -4.25 -5.06
CA HIS A 184 7.84 -4.20 -4.88
C HIS A 184 7.17 -5.54 -5.20
N ASN A 185 5.86 -5.62 -4.95
CA ASN A 185 5.07 -6.78 -5.33
C ASN A 185 5.06 -6.93 -6.87
N SER A 186 5.18 -8.16 -7.37
CA SER A 186 5.15 -8.51 -8.79
C SER A 186 3.91 -8.02 -9.54
N ARG A 187 2.81 -7.79 -8.81
CA ARG A 187 1.50 -7.39 -9.33
C ARG A 187 1.29 -5.89 -9.43
N VAL A 188 2.25 -5.07 -8.99
CA VAL A 188 2.14 -3.61 -9.05
C VAL A 188 3.30 -3.04 -9.84
N THR A 189 3.03 -2.03 -10.66
CA THR A 189 4.08 -1.23 -11.30
C THR A 189 4.47 -0.08 -10.37
N MET A 190 5.76 0.14 -10.19
CA MET A 190 6.28 1.20 -9.32
C MET A 190 7.22 2.10 -10.09
N ASN A 191 7.22 3.39 -9.73
CA ASN A 191 8.18 4.36 -10.24
C ASN A 191 9.36 4.45 -9.25
N PRO A 192 10.57 3.98 -9.61
CA PRO A 192 11.71 3.97 -8.70
C PRO A 192 12.21 5.39 -8.36
N PHE A 193 11.93 6.40 -9.18
CA PHE A 193 12.28 7.79 -8.88
C PHE A 193 11.43 8.40 -7.76
N LYS A 194 10.24 7.84 -7.49
CA LYS A 194 9.33 8.32 -6.44
C LYS A 194 9.37 7.47 -5.17
N LYS A 195 9.46 6.15 -5.31
CA LYS A 195 9.34 5.19 -4.21
C LYS A 195 10.55 4.24 -4.10
N GLY A 196 11.62 4.50 -4.85
CA GLY A 196 12.85 3.71 -4.83
C GLY A 196 13.97 4.38 -4.03
N ILE A 197 15.16 3.81 -4.17
CA ILE A 197 16.41 4.30 -3.60
C ILE A 197 17.42 4.56 -4.72
N SER A 198 18.29 5.54 -4.51
CA SER A 198 19.37 5.89 -5.43
C SER A 198 20.67 5.20 -5.01
N LEU A 199 21.27 4.46 -5.93
CA LEU A 199 22.54 3.76 -5.73
C LEU A 199 23.64 4.46 -6.54
N LYS A 200 24.78 4.71 -5.91
CA LYS A 200 25.95 5.29 -6.57
C LYS A 200 26.77 4.20 -7.27
N PRO A 201 27.40 4.49 -8.41
CA PRO A 201 28.27 3.56 -9.09
C PRO A 201 29.51 3.23 -8.25
N CYS A 202 30.18 2.13 -8.59
CA CYS A 202 31.42 1.67 -7.95
C CYS A 202 31.30 1.22 -6.48
N TYR A 203 30.07 1.00 -5.98
CA TYR A 203 29.82 0.43 -4.67
C TYR A 203 29.09 -0.91 -4.77
N ASN A 204 29.33 -1.79 -3.79
CA ASN A 204 28.56 -3.00 -3.60
C ASN A 204 27.51 -2.77 -2.51
N TYR A 205 26.24 -2.98 -2.84
CA TYR A 205 25.12 -2.82 -1.92
C TYR A 205 24.53 -4.17 -1.53
N ASN A 206 24.35 -4.37 -0.23
CA ASN A 206 23.65 -5.53 0.32
C ASN A 206 22.24 -5.10 0.76
N LEU A 207 21.22 -5.60 0.08
CA LEU A 207 19.81 -5.33 0.41
C LEU A 207 19.20 -6.55 1.09
N PHE A 208 18.69 -6.34 2.31
CA PHE A 208 17.95 -7.36 3.06
C PHE A 208 16.46 -7.03 2.97
N ILE A 209 15.68 -7.94 2.41
CA ILE A 209 14.27 -7.71 2.11
C ILE A 209 13.43 -8.63 2.98
N SER A 210 12.46 -8.05 3.68
CA SER A 210 11.36 -8.76 4.33
C SER A 210 10.05 -8.42 3.63
N LYS A 211 9.12 -9.38 3.58
CA LYS A 211 7.78 -9.16 3.03
C LYS A 211 6.85 -8.79 4.18
N THR A 212 6.20 -7.64 4.06
CA THR A 212 5.11 -7.22 4.95
C THR A 212 3.78 -7.39 4.23
N MET A 213 2.81 -8.02 4.89
CA MET A 213 1.44 -8.17 4.40
C MET A 213 0.49 -7.51 5.38
N ASN A 214 -0.37 -6.62 4.89
CA ASN A 214 -1.38 -5.95 5.69
C ASN A 214 -2.74 -6.48 5.26
N GLU A 215 -3.44 -7.14 6.18
CA GLU A 215 -4.82 -7.58 5.98
C GLU A 215 -5.76 -6.55 6.61
N LEU A 216 -6.65 -5.98 5.78
CA LEU A 216 -7.56 -4.91 6.18
C LEU A 216 -9.00 -5.45 6.20
N LEU A 217 -9.78 -5.02 7.19
CA LEU A 217 -11.18 -5.41 7.28
C LEU A 217 -12.05 -4.61 6.28
N PRO A 218 -13.09 -5.22 5.70
CA PRO A 218 -14.03 -4.52 4.81
C PRO A 218 -14.93 -3.55 5.60
N TYR A 219 -15.75 -2.78 4.90
CA TYR A 219 -16.84 -2.03 5.54
C TYR A 219 -17.70 -2.96 6.43
N PRO A 220 -18.12 -2.55 7.65
CA PRO A 220 -18.20 -1.19 8.21
C PRO A 220 -16.96 -0.68 8.95
N TYR A 221 -15.86 -1.43 8.97
CA TYR A 221 -14.64 -1.02 9.66
C TYR A 221 -13.94 0.15 8.95
N THR A 222 -13.23 0.99 9.73
CA THR A 222 -12.57 2.22 9.25
C THR A 222 -11.35 1.98 8.35
N THR A 223 -10.92 0.72 8.20
CA THR A 223 -9.77 0.29 7.41
C THR A 223 -9.92 0.52 5.89
N ASN A 224 -11.12 0.89 5.41
CA ASN A 224 -11.40 1.24 4.01
C ASN A 224 -10.77 0.27 3.00
N CYS A 225 -10.95 -1.04 3.26
CA CYS A 225 -10.38 -2.09 2.45
C CYS A 225 -11.10 -2.18 1.10
N THR A 226 -10.32 -2.17 0.02
CA THR A 226 -10.81 -2.44 -1.34
C THR A 226 -10.20 -3.74 -1.82
N ASP A 227 -11.03 -4.72 -2.17
CA ASP A 227 -10.55 -5.97 -2.79
C ASP A 227 -10.19 -5.74 -4.27
N TYR A 228 -8.97 -5.27 -4.50
CA TYR A 228 -8.44 -5.04 -5.85
C TYR A 228 -8.36 -6.33 -6.67
N ILE A 229 -8.12 -7.49 -6.05
CA ILE A 229 -8.03 -8.77 -6.76
C ILE A 229 -9.42 -9.20 -7.23
N GLY A 230 -10.42 -9.13 -6.35
CA GLY A 230 -11.81 -9.39 -6.70
C GLY A 230 -12.31 -8.47 -7.81
N LEU A 231 -12.05 -7.17 -7.70
CA LEU A 231 -12.42 -6.18 -8.73
C LEU A 231 -11.74 -6.45 -10.08
N TRP A 232 -10.46 -6.80 -10.07
CA TRP A 232 -9.72 -7.12 -11.29
C TRP A 232 -10.24 -8.37 -11.98
N LYS A 233 -10.55 -9.43 -11.21
CA LYS A 233 -11.19 -10.65 -11.73
C LYS A 233 -12.58 -10.35 -12.30
N ALA A 234 -13.40 -9.58 -11.59
CA ALA A 234 -14.73 -9.18 -12.05
C ALA A 234 -14.70 -8.37 -13.36
N ARG A 235 -13.61 -7.66 -13.61
CA ARG A 235 -13.36 -6.91 -14.85
C ARG A 235 -12.74 -7.74 -15.97
N GLY A 236 -12.61 -9.07 -15.82
CA GLY A 236 -12.00 -9.92 -16.84
C GLY A 236 -10.49 -9.75 -16.96
N GLY A 237 -9.80 -9.32 -15.90
CA GLY A 237 -8.35 -9.14 -15.89
C GLY A 237 -7.87 -7.73 -16.25
N TYR A 238 -8.75 -6.73 -16.17
CA TYR A 238 -8.42 -5.33 -16.51
C TYR A 238 -8.47 -4.41 -15.29
N GLY A 239 -7.54 -3.43 -15.27
CA GLY A 239 -7.48 -2.36 -14.28
C GLY A 239 -6.39 -2.52 -13.22
N PRO A 240 -6.25 -1.54 -12.32
CA PRO A 240 -5.17 -1.50 -11.34
C PRO A 240 -5.39 -2.48 -10.19
N LEU A 241 -4.29 -3.10 -9.73
CA LEU A 241 -4.25 -4.03 -8.60
C LEU A 241 -3.95 -3.35 -7.25
N SER A 242 -3.86 -2.02 -7.24
CA SER A 242 -3.61 -1.20 -6.05
C SER A 242 -4.05 0.25 -6.27
N ARG A 243 -4.24 1.00 -5.19
CA ARG A 243 -4.36 2.46 -5.25
C ARG A 243 -2.99 3.06 -5.58
N THR A 244 -2.86 3.75 -6.72
CA THR A 244 -1.64 4.47 -7.12
C THR A 244 -1.49 5.79 -6.40
#